data_AF-A0A9E5EVZ1-F1
#
_entry.id   AF-A0A9E5EVZ1-F1
#
_cell.length_a   1.000
_cell.length_b   1.000
_cell.length_c   1.000
_cell.angle_alpha   90.00
_cell.angle_beta   90.00
_cell.angle_gamma   90.00
#
_symmetry.space_group_name_H-M   'P 1'
#
loop_
_entity.id
_entity.type
_entity.pdbx_description
1 polymer ?
#
loop_
_entity_poly.entity_id
_entity_poly.type
_entity_poly.pdbx_seq_one_letter_code
_entity_poly.pdbx_strand_id
1 'polypeptide(L)'
;MSRWDLRNHDSDSKSILLESIEIQNLIVSGLISINDEIRKEGETTWKTLLDYPEFDDAFSVKSSIKHDEDENIDMNALIDVCLVLLVFFILLTSYAKLVQHLEAAKTNPDSKIPSITTTQADQKTKVVIKTEAGKTLFYINEQVVESENLTTALKASARKLKSKDLILFYSDDVPYQAVISIQDAARAADFQQILQALEK
;
A
#
# COMPACT_ATOMS: atom_id res chain seq x y z
N MET A 1 62.81 1.87 -17.57
CA MET A 1 61.41 2.09 -17.12
C MET A 1 61.49 2.75 -15.76
N SER A 2 60.88 3.92 -15.58
CA SER A 2 60.91 4.63 -14.29
C SER A 2 59.91 3.98 -13.32
N ARG A 3 60.37 3.67 -12.12
CA ARG A 3 59.51 3.17 -11.04
C ARG A 3 59.03 4.31 -10.15
N TRP A 4 57.87 4.09 -9.56
CA TRP A 4 57.14 5.07 -8.77
C TRP A 4 56.60 4.43 -7.51
N ASP A 5 56.75 5.12 -6.41
CA ASP A 5 56.03 4.82 -5.18
C ASP A 5 54.70 5.58 -5.21
N LEU A 6 53.59 4.87 -4.97
CA LEU A 6 52.27 5.44 -4.76
C LEU A 6 51.87 5.29 -3.30
N ARG A 7 51.40 6.39 -2.68
CA ARG A 7 50.80 6.42 -1.34
C ARG A 7 49.40 7.04 -1.43
N ASN A 8 48.42 6.36 -0.85
CA ASN A 8 47.07 6.90 -0.74
C ASN A 8 47.03 7.96 0.37
N HIS A 9 46.35 9.08 0.11
CA HIS A 9 46.19 10.16 1.08
C HIS A 9 45.57 9.70 2.42
N ASP A 10 44.69 8.70 2.39
CA ASP A 10 43.95 8.21 3.56
C ASP A 10 44.67 7.05 4.31
N SER A 11 45.78 6.52 3.76
CA SER A 11 46.51 5.40 4.35
C SER A 11 48.02 5.63 4.35
N ASP A 12 48.53 6.08 5.50
CA ASP A 12 49.91 6.52 5.65
C ASP A 12 50.95 5.37 5.73
N SER A 13 50.51 4.11 5.61
CA SER A 13 51.34 2.96 6.04
C SER A 13 51.84 2.05 4.92
N LYS A 14 51.40 2.22 3.66
CA LYS A 14 51.80 1.32 2.57
C LYS A 14 52.03 2.09 1.27
N SER A 15 53.29 2.17 0.83
CA SER A 15 53.60 2.54 -0.54
C SER A 15 53.63 1.30 -1.43
N ILE A 16 53.13 1.44 -2.66
CA ILE A 16 53.18 0.38 -3.68
C ILE A 16 54.11 0.85 -4.79
N LEU A 17 55.05 -0.01 -5.17
CA LEU A 17 55.94 0.24 -6.30
C LEU A 17 55.25 -0.14 -7.60
N LEU A 18 55.13 0.82 -8.50
CA LEU A 18 54.42 0.73 -9.77
C LEU A 18 55.28 1.30 -10.91
N GLU A 19 55.02 0.86 -12.13
CA GLU A 19 55.55 1.47 -13.35
C GLU A 19 54.69 2.65 -13.81
N SER A 20 55.27 3.56 -14.62
CA SER A 20 54.52 4.72 -15.17
C SER A 20 53.21 4.30 -15.86
N ILE A 21 53.19 3.18 -16.57
CA ILE A 21 51.99 2.69 -17.27
C ILE A 21 50.91 2.19 -16.30
N GLU A 22 51.31 1.61 -15.17
CA GLU A 22 50.39 1.13 -14.15
C GLU A 22 49.74 2.30 -13.43
N ILE A 23 50.49 3.37 -13.16
CA ILE A 23 49.94 4.62 -12.62
C ILE A 23 48.93 5.24 -13.58
N GLN A 24 49.27 5.36 -14.87
CA GLN A 24 48.34 5.88 -15.88
C GLN A 24 47.03 5.07 -15.94
N ASN A 25 47.11 3.74 -15.88
CA ASN A 25 45.93 2.88 -15.85
C ASN A 25 45.09 3.12 -14.57
N LEU A 26 45.73 3.28 -13.42
CA LEU A 26 45.03 3.57 -12.14
C LEU A 26 44.33 4.95 -12.15
N ILE A 27 44.93 5.95 -12.81
CA ILE A 27 44.32 7.28 -13.02
C ILE A 27 43.06 7.14 -13.86
N VAL A 28 43.18 6.47 -15.01
CA VAL A 28 42.08 6.27 -15.97
C VAL A 28 40.95 5.43 -15.36
N SER A 29 41.27 4.40 -14.57
CA SER A 29 40.28 3.55 -13.89
C SER A 29 39.62 4.22 -12.69
N GLY A 30 40.10 5.40 -12.26
CA GLY A 30 39.57 6.13 -11.10
C GLY A 30 39.85 5.48 -9.75
N LEU A 31 40.79 4.53 -9.67
CA LEU A 31 41.15 3.84 -8.42
C LEU A 31 42.06 4.69 -7.52
N ILE A 32 42.72 5.70 -8.09
CA ILE A 32 43.51 6.67 -7.35
C ILE A 32 42.90 8.07 -7.48
N SER A 33 42.98 8.81 -6.39
CA SER A 33 42.47 10.17 -6.27
C SER A 33 43.53 11.18 -6.73
N ILE A 34 43.09 12.37 -7.14
CA ILE A 34 44.00 13.49 -7.47
C ILE A 34 44.84 13.96 -6.27
N ASN A 35 44.39 13.63 -5.06
CA ASN A 35 45.07 13.97 -3.80
C ASN A 35 46.07 12.91 -3.36
N ASP A 36 46.16 11.78 -4.07
CA ASP A 36 47.14 10.75 -3.76
C ASP A 36 48.54 11.24 -4.13
N GLU A 37 49.53 10.75 -3.39
CA GLU A 37 50.90 11.20 -3.54
C GLU A 37 51.73 10.14 -4.24
N ILE A 38 52.54 10.58 -5.20
CA ILE A 38 53.48 9.75 -5.91
C ILE A 38 54.89 10.28 -5.76
N ARG A 39 55.86 9.39 -5.90
CA ARG A 39 57.27 9.72 -5.82
C ARG A 39 58.06 8.88 -6.81
N LYS A 40 58.89 9.54 -7.61
CA LYS A 40 59.75 8.87 -8.59
C LYS A 40 60.96 8.23 -7.91
N GLU A 41 61.43 7.11 -8.45
CA GLU A 41 62.68 6.47 -8.02
C GLU A 41 63.86 7.47 -8.06
N GLY A 42 64.42 7.79 -6.88
CA GLY A 42 65.51 8.76 -6.71
C GLY A 42 65.10 10.13 -6.16
N GLU A 43 63.80 10.43 -6.09
CA GLU A 43 63.30 11.64 -5.40
C GLU A 43 63.06 11.38 -3.91
N THR A 44 63.31 12.38 -3.07
CA THR A 44 63.10 12.31 -1.62
C THR A 44 61.75 12.87 -1.18
N THR A 45 61.09 13.66 -2.03
CA THR A 45 59.84 14.36 -1.72
C THR A 45 58.65 13.69 -2.41
N TRP A 46 57.57 13.52 -1.65
CA TRP A 46 56.27 13.14 -2.17
C TRP A 46 55.60 14.35 -2.81
N LYS A 47 54.99 14.17 -3.97
CA LYS A 47 54.25 15.21 -4.68
C LYS A 47 52.92 14.64 -5.15
N THR A 48 51.98 15.51 -5.46
CA THR A 48 50.68 15.09 -5.98
C THR A 48 50.80 14.70 -7.45
N LEU A 49 49.83 13.96 -7.96
CA LEU A 49 49.84 13.57 -9.38
C LEU A 49 49.76 14.75 -10.35
N LEU A 50 49.26 15.92 -9.90
CA LEU A 50 49.19 17.17 -10.67
C LEU A 50 50.55 17.84 -10.87
N ASP A 51 51.55 17.51 -10.04
CA ASP A 51 52.88 18.12 -10.10
C ASP A 51 53.76 17.50 -11.21
N TYR A 52 53.30 16.43 -11.86
CA TYR A 52 54.03 15.68 -12.86
C TYR A 52 53.31 15.75 -14.24
N PRO A 53 53.86 16.51 -15.21
CA PRO A 53 53.26 16.66 -16.54
C PRO A 53 53.11 15.35 -17.34
N GLU A 54 53.83 14.28 -16.95
CA GLU A 54 53.77 12.96 -17.60
C GLU A 54 52.43 12.22 -17.38
N PHE A 55 51.56 12.74 -16.52
CA PHE A 55 50.23 12.17 -16.25
C PHE A 55 49.08 13.05 -16.75
N ASP A 56 49.34 14.24 -17.30
CA ASP A 56 48.30 15.17 -17.81
C ASP A 56 47.39 14.51 -18.84
N ASP A 57 47.96 13.71 -19.75
CA ASP A 57 47.21 12.97 -20.76
C ASP A 57 46.26 11.94 -20.14
N ALA A 58 46.68 11.27 -19.06
CA ALA A 58 45.84 10.29 -18.36
C ALA A 58 44.65 10.95 -17.65
N PHE A 59 44.83 12.16 -17.11
CA PHE A 59 43.74 12.96 -16.53
C PHE A 59 42.77 13.47 -17.61
N SER A 60 43.28 13.85 -18.78
CA SER A 60 42.45 14.25 -19.92
C SER A 60 41.58 13.09 -20.41
N VAL A 61 42.16 11.89 -20.54
CA VAL A 61 41.43 10.65 -20.88
C VAL A 61 40.36 10.31 -19.84
N LYS A 62 40.68 10.38 -18.53
CA LYS A 62 39.69 10.19 -17.45
C LYS A 62 38.50 11.16 -17.57
N SER A 63 38.76 12.42 -17.91
CA SER A 63 37.70 13.42 -18.10
C SER A 63 36.84 13.15 -19.35
N SER A 64 37.38 12.44 -20.35
CA SER A 64 36.67 12.04 -21.56
C SER A 64 35.90 10.74 -21.38
N ILE A 65 36.30 9.88 -20.43
CA ILE A 65 35.45 8.82 -19.86
C ILE A 65 34.44 9.49 -18.91
N LYS A 66 33.67 10.43 -19.46
CA LYS A 66 32.42 10.88 -18.84
C LYS A 66 31.51 9.67 -18.73
N HIS A 67 30.67 9.66 -17.68
CA HIS A 67 29.47 8.82 -17.60
C HIS A 67 28.92 8.62 -19.00
N ASP A 68 28.76 7.36 -19.41
CA ASP A 68 27.90 7.05 -20.54
C ASP A 68 26.59 7.79 -20.28
N GLU A 69 26.28 8.78 -21.12
CA GLU A 69 25.08 9.63 -21.01
C GLU A 69 23.78 8.79 -21.14
N ASP A 70 23.94 7.49 -21.39
CA ASP A 70 22.97 6.40 -21.38
C ASP A 70 22.40 6.04 -20.00
N GLU A 71 22.91 6.62 -18.90
CA GLU A 71 22.32 6.44 -17.55
C GLU A 71 21.23 7.48 -17.21
N ASN A 72 20.57 8.07 -18.21
CA ASN A 72 19.38 8.89 -18.01
C ASN A 72 18.12 8.08 -18.30
N ILE A 73 17.42 7.68 -17.23
CA ILE A 73 16.12 7.00 -17.35
C ILE A 73 15.11 7.96 -18.00
N ASP A 74 14.43 7.50 -19.06
CA ASP A 74 13.36 8.25 -19.70
C ASP A 74 12.13 8.37 -18.78
N MET A 75 11.96 9.56 -18.21
CA MET A 75 10.85 9.87 -17.31
C MET A 75 9.49 9.82 -18.02
N ASN A 76 9.42 10.09 -19.33
CA ASN A 76 8.14 10.06 -20.05
C ASN A 76 7.58 8.63 -20.13
N ALA A 77 8.44 7.66 -20.40
CA ALA A 77 8.05 6.24 -20.43
C ALA A 77 7.57 5.76 -19.04
N LEU A 78 8.24 6.20 -17.97
CA LEU A 78 7.84 5.85 -16.60
C LEU A 78 6.48 6.47 -16.22
N ILE A 79 6.26 7.73 -16.59
CA ILE A 79 4.99 8.44 -16.33
C ILE A 79 3.83 7.73 -17.01
N ASP A 80 3.98 7.31 -18.27
CA ASP A 80 2.93 6.62 -19.02
C ASP A 80 2.52 5.31 -18.32
N VAL A 81 3.49 4.48 -17.94
CA VAL A 81 3.24 3.21 -17.21
C VAL A 81 2.58 3.48 -15.85
N CYS A 82 3.04 4.47 -15.10
CA CYS A 82 2.46 4.81 -13.80
C CYS A 82 1.01 5.30 -13.92
N LEU A 83 0.70 6.10 -14.93
CA LEU A 83 -0.65 6.62 -15.16
C LEU A 83 -1.61 5.49 -15.54
N VAL A 84 -1.19 4.56 -16.40
CA VAL A 84 -1.99 3.37 -16.75
C VAL A 84 -2.29 2.53 -15.50
N LEU A 85 -1.29 2.29 -14.65
CA LEU A 85 -1.49 1.57 -13.39
C LEU A 85 -2.44 2.31 -12.44
N LEU A 86 -2.30 3.63 -12.32
CA LEU A 86 -3.17 4.45 -11.48
C LEU A 86 -4.64 4.36 -11.93
N VAL A 87 -4.91 4.49 -13.23
CA VAL A 87 -6.27 4.36 -13.78
C VAL A 87 -6.81 2.96 -13.50
N PHE A 88 -6.00 1.91 -13.70
CA PHE A 88 -6.40 0.55 -13.39
C PHE A 88 -6.73 0.36 -11.90
N PHE A 89 -5.94 0.94 -10.98
CA PHE A 89 -6.22 0.89 -9.54
C PHE A 89 -7.49 1.67 -9.16
N ILE A 90 -7.74 2.83 -9.76
CA ILE A 90 -8.97 3.58 -9.56
C ILE A 90 -10.18 2.75 -10.00
N LEU A 91 -10.10 2.12 -11.18
CA LEU A 91 -11.16 1.26 -11.71
C LEU A 91 -11.34 0.01 -10.83
N LEU A 92 -10.26 -0.67 -10.44
CA LEU A 92 -10.30 -1.84 -9.54
C LEU A 92 -10.93 -1.49 -8.19
N THR A 93 -10.51 -0.38 -7.57
CA THR A 93 -11.04 0.05 -6.27
C THR A 93 -12.52 0.45 -6.39
N SER A 94 -12.89 1.10 -7.48
CA SER A 94 -14.29 1.48 -7.74
C SER A 94 -15.15 0.25 -8.01
N TYR A 95 -14.63 -0.71 -8.78
CA TYR A 95 -15.29 -1.99 -9.04
C TYR A 95 -15.44 -2.81 -7.75
N ALA A 96 -14.41 -2.89 -6.92
CA ALA A 96 -14.47 -3.58 -5.63
C ALA A 96 -15.53 -2.97 -4.71
N LYS A 97 -15.61 -1.63 -4.63
CA LYS A 97 -16.66 -0.94 -3.87
C LYS A 97 -18.05 -1.22 -4.45
N LEU A 98 -18.19 -1.18 -5.78
CA LEU A 98 -19.46 -1.44 -6.45
C LEU A 98 -19.91 -2.89 -6.25
N VAL A 99 -18.99 -3.86 -6.33
CA VAL A 99 -19.27 -5.26 -6.01
C VAL A 99 -19.63 -5.41 -4.54
N GLN A 100 -18.93 -4.78 -3.60
CA GLN A 100 -19.29 -4.84 -2.17
C GLN A 100 -20.69 -4.27 -1.89
N HIS A 101 -21.05 -3.15 -2.52
CA HIS A 101 -22.41 -2.59 -2.43
C HIS A 101 -23.45 -3.48 -3.11
N LEU A 102 -23.11 -4.08 -4.25
CA LEU A 102 -23.98 -5.03 -4.94
C LEU A 102 -24.05 -6.39 -4.27
N GLU A 103 -23.05 -6.85 -3.52
CA GLU A 103 -23.07 -8.09 -2.74
C GLU A 103 -23.83 -7.88 -1.43
N ALA A 104 -23.72 -6.69 -0.82
CA ALA A 104 -24.63 -6.29 0.24
C ALA A 104 -26.10 -6.18 -0.24
N ALA A 105 -26.31 -5.90 -1.53
CA ALA A 105 -27.64 -5.86 -2.16
C ALA A 105 -28.06 -7.20 -2.80
N LYS A 106 -27.12 -8.06 -3.20
CA LYS A 106 -27.34 -9.42 -3.68
C LYS A 106 -27.45 -10.32 -2.46
N THR A 107 -28.63 -10.28 -1.87
CA THR A 107 -29.30 -11.49 -1.43
C THR A 107 -29.25 -12.49 -2.59
N ASN A 108 -28.24 -13.36 -2.62
CA ASN A 108 -28.26 -14.51 -3.49
C ASN A 108 -29.27 -15.50 -2.89
N PRO A 109 -30.43 -15.76 -3.51
CA PRO A 109 -31.39 -16.71 -3.00
C PRO A 109 -30.84 -18.15 -2.93
N ASP A 110 -29.69 -18.43 -3.58
CA ASP A 110 -29.02 -19.74 -3.57
C ASP A 110 -27.72 -19.80 -2.75
N SER A 111 -27.27 -18.69 -2.14
CA SER A 111 -26.21 -18.80 -1.15
C SER A 111 -26.82 -19.38 0.10
N LYS A 112 -26.39 -20.57 0.52
CA LYS A 112 -26.72 -21.14 1.83
C LYS A 112 -26.42 -20.10 2.90
N ILE A 113 -27.46 -19.37 3.28
CA ILE A 113 -27.44 -18.40 4.38
C ILE A 113 -26.91 -19.19 5.58
N PRO A 114 -25.82 -18.74 6.24
CA PRO A 114 -25.27 -19.46 7.38
C PRO A 114 -26.39 -19.62 8.40
N SER A 115 -26.80 -20.86 8.66
CA SER A 115 -27.75 -21.18 9.71
C SER A 115 -27.12 -20.74 11.02
N ILE A 116 -27.57 -19.60 11.55
CA ILE A 116 -27.00 -19.01 12.76
C ILE A 116 -27.38 -19.93 13.91
N THR A 117 -26.41 -20.69 14.42
CA THR A 117 -26.59 -21.52 15.63
C THR A 117 -27.00 -20.60 16.78
N THR A 118 -28.07 -20.98 17.49
CA THR A 118 -28.79 -20.24 18.54
C THR A 118 -27.90 -19.55 19.57
N THR A 119 -26.67 -20.04 19.80
CA THR A 119 -25.71 -19.50 20.78
C THR A 119 -25.07 -18.15 20.42
N GLN A 120 -25.08 -17.71 19.15
CA GLN A 120 -24.58 -16.38 18.76
C GLN A 120 -25.69 -15.32 18.60
N ALA A 121 -26.96 -15.73 18.67
CA ALA A 121 -28.09 -14.81 18.52
C ALA A 121 -28.30 -13.91 19.75
N ASP A 122 -27.94 -14.38 20.95
CA ASP A 122 -28.18 -13.66 22.21
C ASP A 122 -27.33 -12.37 22.37
N GLN A 123 -26.25 -12.23 21.61
CA GLN A 123 -25.39 -11.02 21.64
C GLN A 123 -25.65 -10.07 20.46
N LYS A 124 -26.67 -10.33 19.63
CA LYS A 124 -26.98 -9.52 18.45
C LYS A 124 -28.38 -8.94 18.56
N THR A 125 -28.57 -7.74 18.01
CA THR A 125 -29.91 -7.15 17.96
C THR A 125 -30.76 -7.95 16.97
N LYS A 126 -31.80 -8.61 17.48
CA LYS A 126 -32.75 -9.36 16.67
C LYS A 126 -33.86 -8.43 16.20
N VAL A 127 -34.05 -8.33 14.88
CA VAL A 127 -35.16 -7.62 14.27
C VAL A 127 -36.01 -8.60 13.50
N VAL A 128 -37.32 -8.59 13.71
CA VAL A 128 -38.27 -9.44 13.00
C VAL A 128 -39.33 -8.55 12.34
N ILE A 129 -39.59 -8.78 11.05
CA ILE A 129 -40.68 -8.13 10.33
C ILE A 129 -41.79 -9.16 10.12
N LYS A 130 -43.02 -8.83 10.55
CA LYS A 130 -44.20 -9.65 10.31
C LYS A 130 -45.31 -8.82 9.69
N THR A 131 -46.05 -9.41 8.77
CA THR A 131 -47.27 -8.81 8.24
C THR A 131 -48.46 -9.44 8.96
N GLU A 132 -49.14 -8.69 9.82
CA GLU A 132 -50.39 -9.14 10.45
C GLU A 132 -51.55 -8.27 9.96
N ALA A 133 -52.63 -8.92 9.51
CA ALA A 133 -53.86 -8.25 9.06
C ALA A 133 -53.64 -7.10 8.04
N GLY A 134 -52.66 -7.26 7.14
CA GLY A 134 -52.34 -6.27 6.10
C GLY A 134 -51.52 -5.07 6.57
N LYS A 135 -51.05 -5.06 7.82
CA LYS A 135 -50.11 -4.06 8.36
C LYS A 135 -48.77 -4.71 8.65
N THR A 136 -47.69 -4.04 8.27
CA THR A 136 -46.33 -4.48 8.59
C THR A 136 -45.98 -4.02 10.00
N LEU A 137 -45.73 -4.99 10.89
CA LEU A 137 -45.22 -4.75 12.24
C LEU A 137 -43.73 -5.04 12.32
N PHE A 138 -43.03 -4.21 13.07
CA PHE A 138 -41.61 -4.36 13.33
C PHE A 138 -41.39 -4.78 14.78
N TYR A 139 -40.62 -5.83 14.99
CA TYR A 139 -40.24 -6.32 16.31
C TYR A 139 -38.74 -6.18 16.49
N ILE A 140 -38.30 -5.49 17.54
CA ILE A 140 -36.89 -5.39 17.92
C ILE A 140 -36.73 -6.05 19.28
N ASN A 141 -35.98 -7.14 19.36
CA ASN A 141 -35.84 -7.96 20.57
C ASN A 141 -37.20 -8.26 21.23
N GLU A 142 -38.17 -8.72 20.42
CA GLU A 142 -39.54 -9.10 20.84
C GLU A 142 -40.45 -7.92 21.24
N GLN A 143 -40.01 -6.68 21.11
CA GLN A 143 -40.84 -5.49 21.35
C GLN A 143 -41.36 -4.91 20.04
N VAL A 144 -42.67 -4.65 19.96
CA VAL A 144 -43.29 -3.98 18.82
C VAL A 144 -42.81 -2.52 18.78
N VAL A 145 -42.32 -2.09 17.62
CA VAL A 145 -41.82 -0.74 17.37
C VAL A 145 -42.51 -0.18 16.13
N GLU A 146 -42.95 1.07 16.22
CA GLU A 146 -43.52 1.78 15.08
C GLU A 146 -42.43 2.24 14.10
N SER A 147 -42.80 2.37 12.82
CA SER A 147 -41.86 2.71 11.73
C SER A 147 -41.04 3.99 12.00
N GLU A 148 -41.66 5.01 12.60
CA GLU A 148 -41.02 6.30 12.90
C GLU A 148 -39.95 6.18 14.00
N ASN A 149 -40.10 5.20 14.90
CA ASN A 149 -39.25 5.03 16.08
C ASN A 149 -38.16 3.97 15.91
N LEU A 150 -38.05 3.36 14.72
CA LEU A 150 -37.08 2.29 14.42
C LEU A 150 -35.64 2.69 14.76
N THR A 151 -35.19 3.85 14.31
CA THR A 151 -33.80 4.31 14.54
C THR A 151 -33.49 4.47 16.02
N THR A 152 -34.42 5.01 16.81
CA THR A 152 -34.26 5.23 18.25
C THR A 152 -34.23 3.90 19.00
N ALA A 153 -35.13 2.98 18.66
CA ALA A 153 -35.20 1.65 19.26
C ALA A 153 -33.95 0.81 18.91
N LEU A 154 -33.46 0.89 17.68
CA LEU A 154 -32.22 0.24 17.25
C LEU A 154 -30.99 0.77 17.99
N LYS A 155 -30.88 2.10 18.15
CA LYS A 155 -29.82 2.71 18.98
C LYS A 155 -29.87 2.26 20.43
N ALA A 156 -31.07 2.17 21.01
CA ALA A 156 -31.25 1.70 22.38
C ALA A 156 -30.84 0.22 22.52
N SER A 157 -31.21 -0.61 21.54
CA SER A 157 -30.82 -2.02 21.48
C SER A 157 -29.32 -2.22 21.36
N ALA A 158 -28.66 -1.50 20.45
CA ALA A 158 -27.20 -1.54 20.26
C ALA A 158 -26.45 -1.18 21.56
N ARG A 159 -26.92 -0.15 22.28
CA ARG A 159 -26.35 0.26 23.57
C ARG A 159 -26.55 -0.79 24.65
N LYS A 160 -27.72 -1.43 24.69
CA LYS A 160 -28.05 -2.47 25.67
C LYS A 160 -27.21 -3.72 25.49
N LEU A 161 -27.04 -4.18 24.25
CA LEU A 161 -26.28 -5.39 23.93
C LEU A 161 -24.76 -5.14 23.76
N LYS A 162 -24.32 -3.88 23.71
CA LYS A 162 -22.93 -3.48 23.40
C LYS A 162 -22.41 -4.13 22.11
N SER A 163 -23.30 -4.32 21.15
CA SER A 163 -23.04 -5.01 19.89
C SER A 163 -23.54 -4.15 18.75
N LYS A 164 -22.78 -4.13 17.65
CA LYS A 164 -23.11 -3.42 16.40
C LYS A 164 -23.55 -4.39 15.30
N ASP A 165 -23.90 -5.60 15.68
CA ASP A 165 -24.40 -6.64 14.79
C ASP A 165 -25.92 -6.76 14.89
N LEU A 166 -26.57 -6.77 13.73
CA LEU A 166 -28.01 -6.92 13.60
C LEU A 166 -28.33 -8.19 12.80
N ILE A 167 -29.30 -8.98 13.28
CA ILE A 167 -29.89 -10.07 12.52
C ILE A 167 -31.32 -9.67 12.17
N LEU A 168 -31.59 -9.59 10.87
CA LEU A 168 -32.89 -9.29 10.31
C LEU A 168 -33.59 -10.58 9.88
N PHE A 169 -34.73 -10.86 10.51
CA PHE A 169 -35.66 -11.92 10.17
C PHE A 169 -36.86 -11.33 9.46
N TYR A 170 -37.21 -11.87 8.29
CA TYR A 170 -38.45 -11.52 7.60
C TYR A 170 -38.99 -12.73 6.84
N SER A 171 -40.28 -12.68 6.59
CA SER A 171 -41.04 -13.67 5.84
C SER A 171 -41.22 -13.22 4.39
N ASP A 172 -41.48 -14.15 3.47
CA ASP A 172 -41.60 -13.85 2.02
C ASP A 172 -42.79 -12.94 1.66
N ASP A 173 -43.77 -12.81 2.56
CA ASP A 173 -44.95 -11.96 2.42
C ASP A 173 -44.71 -10.49 2.80
N VAL A 174 -43.52 -10.16 3.30
CA VAL A 174 -43.16 -8.80 3.74
C VAL A 174 -42.81 -7.91 2.53
N PRO A 175 -43.39 -6.70 2.41
CA PRO A 175 -43.02 -5.76 1.35
C PRO A 175 -41.54 -5.37 1.44
N TYR A 176 -40.85 -5.38 0.30
CA TYR A 176 -39.41 -5.04 0.23
C TYR A 176 -39.09 -3.64 0.80
N GLN A 177 -40.03 -2.69 0.67
CA GLN A 177 -39.89 -1.35 1.24
C GLN A 177 -39.69 -1.37 2.78
N ALA A 178 -40.31 -2.33 3.48
CA ALA A 178 -40.16 -2.48 4.92
C ALA A 178 -38.79 -3.04 5.32
N VAL A 179 -38.18 -3.84 4.45
CA VAL A 179 -36.80 -4.33 4.63
C VAL A 179 -35.81 -3.18 4.47
N ILE A 180 -35.99 -2.35 3.43
CA ILE A 180 -35.15 -1.17 3.18
C ILE A 180 -35.22 -0.20 4.36
N SER A 181 -36.42 0.09 4.88
CA SER A 181 -36.58 1.05 5.98
C SER A 181 -35.82 0.63 7.25
N ILE A 182 -35.75 -0.68 7.55
CA ILE A 182 -34.93 -1.19 8.65
C ILE A 182 -33.45 -1.09 8.33
N GLN A 183 -33.02 -1.40 7.11
CA GLN A 183 -31.61 -1.29 6.73
C GLN A 183 -31.11 0.16 6.83
N ASP A 184 -31.95 1.13 6.43
CA ASP A 184 -31.66 2.56 6.56
C ASP A 184 -31.64 3.00 8.03
N ALA A 185 -32.60 2.55 8.83
CA ALA A 185 -32.63 2.82 10.27
C ALA A 185 -31.43 2.20 11.01
N ALA A 186 -31.02 0.99 10.64
CA ALA A 186 -29.85 0.30 11.19
C ALA A 186 -28.55 1.04 10.83
N ARG A 187 -28.42 1.51 9.58
CA ARG A 187 -27.28 2.34 9.16
C ARG A 187 -27.24 3.67 9.92
N ALA A 188 -28.39 4.33 10.10
CA ALA A 188 -28.50 5.54 10.91
C ALA A 188 -28.24 5.32 12.41
N ALA A 189 -28.34 4.06 12.87
CA ALA A 189 -28.04 3.61 14.22
C ALA A 189 -26.61 3.08 14.40
N ASP A 190 -25.74 3.19 13.39
CA ASP A 190 -24.32 2.80 13.42
C ASP A 190 -24.08 1.28 13.61
N PHE A 191 -24.98 0.46 13.06
CA PHE A 191 -24.73 -0.98 12.94
C PHE A 191 -23.71 -1.25 11.83
N GLN A 192 -22.73 -2.12 12.12
CA GLN A 192 -21.62 -2.43 11.21
C GLN A 192 -21.91 -3.65 10.34
N GLN A 193 -22.65 -4.63 10.88
CA GLN A 193 -23.01 -5.85 10.16
C GLN A 193 -24.51 -6.09 10.25
N ILE A 194 -25.15 -6.26 9.09
CA ILE A 194 -26.55 -6.64 8.96
C ILE A 194 -26.59 -8.02 8.33
N LEU A 195 -26.93 -9.03 9.12
CA LEU A 195 -27.14 -10.41 8.68
C LEU A 195 -28.62 -10.59 8.37
N GLN A 196 -28.94 -11.22 7.25
CA GLN A 196 -30.32 -11.54 6.89
C GLN A 196 -30.55 -13.04 7.08
N ALA A 197 -31.69 -13.40 7.65
CA ALA A 197 -32.14 -14.77 7.79
C ALA A 197 -33.63 -14.85 7.46
N LEU A 198 -34.03 -15.93 6.79
CA LEU A 198 -35.46 -16.22 6.59
C LEU A 198 -36.01 -16.83 7.87
N GLU A 199 -37.11 -16.27 8.40
CA GLU A 199 -37.88 -16.93 9.45
C GLU A 199 -38.65 -18.08 8.78
N LYS A 200 -38.28 -19.33 9.11
CA LYS A 200 -38.99 -20.54 8.66
C LYS A 200 -40.27 -20.76 9.45
#